data_AF-A0A8C2LGA1-F1
#
_entry.id   AF-A0A8C2LGA1-F1
#
_cell.length_a   1.000
_cell.length_b   1.000
_cell.length_c   1.000
_cell.angle_alpha   90.00
_cell.angle_beta   90.00
_cell.angle_gamma   90.00
#
_symmetry.space_group_name_H-M   'P 1'
#
loop_
_entity.id
_entity.type
_entity.pdbx_description
1 polymer ?
#
loop_
_entity_poly.entity_id
_entity_poly.type
_entity_poly.pdbx_seq_one_letter_code
_entity_poly.pdbx_strand_id
1 'polypeptide(L)'
;FIRLSQMYSNIKLASKLSSGCDYALFKEGIQPMWEDNRNKRGGRWLLSLAKQQRHIELDRLWLETLLCLLGESFEEYSKEVCGAVVNIRTKGDKIAVWTSEAEDQAGVLHIGHVYKERLGLSSKTIIGYQAHADTAAKSNSLAKNRFVV
;
A
#
# COMPACT_ATOMS: atom_id res chain seq x y z
N PHE A 1 -0.51 -19.88 -7.64
CA PHE A 1 0.27 -20.12 -6.41
C PHE A 1 1.75 -20.45 -6.64
N ILE A 2 2.14 -21.44 -7.45
CA ILE A 2 3.57 -21.84 -7.63
C ILE A 2 4.50 -20.73 -8.20
N ARG A 3 3.99 -19.78 -9.00
CA ARG A 3 4.82 -18.69 -9.55
C ARG A 3 5.24 -17.62 -8.53
N LEU A 4 4.47 -17.45 -7.45
CA LEU A 4 4.77 -16.43 -6.43
C LEU A 4 5.87 -16.86 -5.48
N SER A 5 5.92 -18.15 -5.10
CA SER A 5 6.97 -18.65 -4.22
C SER A 5 8.36 -18.57 -4.85
N GLN A 6 8.48 -18.90 -6.15
CA GLN A 6 9.75 -18.78 -6.88
C GLN A 6 10.17 -17.32 -7.12
N MET A 7 9.22 -16.42 -7.37
CA MET A 7 9.55 -15.00 -7.51
C MET A 7 9.98 -14.40 -6.16
N TYR A 8 9.23 -14.68 -5.09
CA TYR A 8 9.53 -14.17 -3.75
C TYR A 8 10.81 -14.78 -3.18
N SER A 9 11.13 -16.05 -3.46
CA SER A 9 12.37 -16.70 -2.99
C SER A 9 13.63 -16.12 -3.64
N ASN A 10 13.52 -15.55 -4.83
CA ASN A 10 14.64 -15.00 -5.59
C ASN A 10 14.81 -13.49 -5.43
N ILE A 11 13.90 -12.85 -4.69
CA ILE A 11 13.90 -11.41 -4.44
C ILE A 11 14.28 -11.17 -2.98
N LYS A 12 15.11 -10.15 -2.73
CA LYS A 12 15.47 -9.77 -1.35
C LYS A 12 14.22 -9.33 -0.60
N LEU A 13 14.06 -9.80 0.64
CA LEU A 13 13.05 -9.32 1.58
C LEU A 13 13.10 -7.79 1.69
N ALA A 14 11.94 -7.15 1.88
CA ALA A 14 11.81 -5.71 1.96
C ALA A 14 12.69 -5.12 3.08
N SER A 15 12.78 -5.80 4.22
CA SER A 15 13.62 -5.41 5.36
C SER A 15 15.13 -5.45 5.08
N LYS A 16 15.56 -6.12 4.01
CA LYS A 16 16.97 -6.28 3.59
C LYS A 16 17.37 -5.33 2.48
N LEU A 17 16.46 -4.49 1.99
CA LEU A 17 16.77 -3.45 1.04
C LEU A 17 17.50 -2.28 1.70
N SER A 18 18.30 -1.57 0.91
CA SER A 18 18.93 -0.32 1.34
C SER A 18 17.88 0.79 1.51
N SER A 19 18.14 1.72 2.43
CA SER A 19 17.31 2.92 2.58
C SER A 19 17.29 3.71 1.27
N GLY A 20 16.11 4.15 0.85
CA GLY A 20 15.86 4.80 -0.44
C GLY A 20 15.33 3.85 -1.52
N CYS A 21 15.44 2.53 -1.33
CA CYS A 21 14.86 1.55 -2.25
C CYS A 21 13.36 1.33 -2.00
N ASP A 22 12.67 0.93 -3.06
CA ASP A 22 11.24 0.66 -3.07
C ASP A 22 10.96 -0.66 -3.82
N TYR A 23 9.89 -1.35 -3.45
CA TYR A 23 9.23 -2.31 -4.33
C TYR A 23 7.83 -1.82 -4.67
N ALA A 24 7.39 -2.15 -5.88
CA ALA A 24 6.02 -1.91 -6.34
C ALA A 24 5.50 -3.16 -7.04
N LEU A 25 4.27 -3.57 -6.71
CA LEU A 25 3.51 -4.58 -7.43
C LEU A 25 2.21 -3.92 -7.92
N PHE A 26 2.05 -3.83 -9.24
CA PHE A 26 0.86 -3.23 -9.86
C PHE A 26 0.26 -4.21 -10.85
N LYS A 27 -1.05 -4.07 -11.10
CA LYS A 27 -1.72 -4.80 -12.17
C LYS A 27 -1.09 -4.47 -13.51
N GLU A 28 -1.16 -5.42 -14.43
CA GLU A 28 -0.62 -5.26 -15.77
C GLU A 28 -1.20 -4.01 -16.46
N GLY A 29 -0.33 -3.25 -17.13
CA GLY A 29 -0.70 -2.02 -17.81
C GLY A 29 -0.84 -0.79 -16.91
N ILE A 30 -0.70 -0.92 -15.58
CA ILE A 30 -0.73 0.22 -14.64
C ILE A 30 0.70 0.51 -14.15
N GLN A 31 1.20 1.71 -14.43
CA GLN A 31 2.49 2.15 -13.95
C GLN A 31 2.39 2.61 -12.48
N PRO A 32 3.41 2.35 -11.64
CA PRO A 32 3.43 2.75 -10.22
C PRO A 32 3.72 4.24 -10.04
N MET A 33 2.99 5.10 -10.75
CA MET A 33 3.18 6.54 -10.78
C MET A 33 1.83 7.27 -10.83
N TRP A 34 1.81 8.48 -10.27
CA TRP A 34 0.60 9.29 -10.09
C TRP A 34 0.07 9.87 -11.41
N GLU A 35 0.91 9.95 -12.44
CA GLU A 35 0.55 10.39 -13.79
C GLU A 35 -0.24 9.33 -14.57
N ASP A 36 -0.15 8.05 -14.18
CA ASP A 36 -0.88 6.97 -14.83
C ASP A 36 -2.39 7.24 -14.78
N ASN A 37 -3.09 6.98 -15.90
CA ASN A 37 -4.52 7.24 -16.03
C ASN A 37 -5.36 6.54 -14.96
N ARG A 38 -4.94 5.37 -14.49
CA ARG A 38 -5.60 4.62 -13.41
C ARG A 38 -5.31 5.20 -12.02
N ASN A 39 -4.20 5.91 -11.82
CA ASN A 39 -3.81 6.41 -10.50
C ASN A 39 -4.10 7.91 -10.31
N LYS A 40 -4.19 8.70 -11.38
CA LYS A 40 -4.24 10.17 -11.27
C LYS A 40 -5.42 10.74 -10.47
N ARG A 41 -6.57 10.05 -10.45
CA ARG A 41 -7.74 10.38 -9.62
C ARG A 41 -7.82 9.57 -8.33
N GLY A 42 -6.88 8.65 -8.17
CA GLY A 42 -6.83 7.69 -7.08
C GLY A 42 -6.19 8.23 -5.82
N GLY A 43 -5.85 7.29 -4.95
CA GLY A 43 -5.18 7.54 -3.71
C GLY A 43 -4.63 6.26 -3.11
N ARG A 44 -4.19 6.34 -1.87
CA ARG A 44 -3.57 5.21 -1.18
C ARG A 44 -3.97 5.11 0.28
N TRP A 45 -4.21 3.89 0.74
CA TRP A 45 -4.14 3.55 2.16
C TRP A 45 -2.69 3.46 2.58
N LEU A 46 -2.29 4.21 3.60
CA LEU A 46 -0.90 4.31 4.04
C LEU A 46 -0.70 3.74 5.45
N LEU A 47 0.08 2.67 5.53
CA LEU A 47 0.61 2.14 6.78
C LEU A 47 2.03 2.63 6.98
N SER A 48 2.29 3.30 8.10
CA SER A 48 3.64 3.77 8.48
C SER A 48 4.19 2.90 9.60
N LEU A 49 5.42 2.42 9.44
CA LEU A 49 6.15 1.64 10.43
C LEU A 49 7.32 2.47 10.95
N ALA A 50 7.51 2.46 12.28
CA ALA A 50 8.71 3.02 12.86
C ALA A 50 9.93 2.14 12.54
N LYS A 51 11.13 2.74 12.50
CA LYS A 51 12.37 2.05 12.11
C LYS A 51 12.60 0.74 12.88
N GLN A 52 12.29 0.70 14.19
CA GLN A 52 12.43 -0.50 15.01
C GLN A 52 11.52 -1.66 14.59
N GLN A 53 10.41 -1.38 13.90
CA GLN A 53 9.50 -2.41 13.42
C GLN A 53 9.97 -3.07 12.10
N ARG A 54 11.01 -2.54 11.44
CA ARG A 54 11.49 -3.06 10.15
C ARG A 54 11.83 -4.54 10.20
N HIS A 55 12.56 -4.97 11.22
CA HIS A 55 13.01 -6.35 11.34
C HIS A 55 12.03 -7.26 12.09
N ILE A 56 10.87 -6.72 12.49
CA ILE A 56 9.85 -7.43 13.27
C ILE A 56 8.62 -7.68 12.40
N GLU A 57 8.11 -6.62 11.75
CA GLU A 57 6.79 -6.64 11.12
C GLU A 57 6.82 -6.42 9.60
N LEU A 58 7.83 -5.72 9.06
CA LEU A 58 7.78 -5.21 7.68
C LEU A 58 7.60 -6.33 6.65
N ASP A 59 8.39 -7.39 6.73
CA ASP A 59 8.34 -8.47 5.74
C ASP A 59 7.00 -9.23 5.80
N ARG A 60 6.47 -9.43 7.02
CA ARG A 60 5.15 -10.04 7.22
C ARG A 60 4.05 -9.17 6.62
N LEU A 61 4.00 -7.89 7.00
CA LEU A 61 2.98 -6.95 6.54
C LEU A 61 3.06 -6.74 5.03
N TRP A 62 4.26 -6.68 4.46
CA TRP A 62 4.44 -6.58 3.02
C TRP A 62 3.92 -7.84 2.32
N LEU A 63 4.27 -9.03 2.79
CA LEU A 63 3.76 -10.28 2.24
C LEU A 63 2.23 -10.36 2.32
N GLU A 64 1.62 -10.05 3.46
CA GLU A 64 0.16 -10.02 3.62
C GLU A 64 -0.50 -9.03 2.64
N THR A 65 0.14 -7.87 2.41
CA THR A 65 -0.32 -6.91 1.41
C THR A 65 -0.32 -7.51 0.00
N LEU A 66 0.77 -8.17 -0.39
CA LEU A 66 0.86 -8.85 -1.68
C LEU A 66 -0.22 -9.93 -1.81
N LEU A 67 -0.44 -10.73 -0.76
CA LEU A 67 -1.47 -11.76 -0.73
C LEU A 67 -2.88 -11.18 -0.87
N CYS A 68 -3.17 -10.02 -0.27
CA CYS A 68 -4.46 -9.35 -0.44
C CYS A 68 -4.71 -8.96 -1.91
N LEU A 69 -3.68 -8.43 -2.59
CA LEU A 69 -3.78 -8.03 -4.00
C LEU A 69 -3.97 -9.24 -4.92
N LEU A 70 -3.17 -10.28 -4.70
CA LEU A 70 -3.11 -11.46 -5.57
C LEU A 70 -4.28 -12.42 -5.34
N GLY A 71 -4.80 -12.46 -4.12
CA GLY A 71 -5.97 -13.23 -3.74
C GLY A 71 -7.28 -12.48 -3.90
N GLU A 72 -7.27 -11.29 -4.50
CA GLU A 72 -8.46 -10.44 -4.70
C GLU A 72 -9.32 -10.30 -3.44
N SER A 73 -8.66 -10.06 -2.31
CA SER A 73 -9.30 -10.11 -0.99
C SER A 73 -10.30 -8.97 -0.73
N PHE A 74 -10.41 -8.00 -1.63
CA PHE A 74 -11.31 -6.84 -1.53
C PHE A 74 -12.62 -7.04 -2.31
N GLU A 75 -12.93 -8.28 -2.69
CA GLU A 75 -14.20 -8.68 -3.30
C GLU A 75 -14.54 -7.81 -4.53
N GLU A 76 -15.75 -7.24 -4.60
CA GLU A 76 -16.22 -6.40 -5.71
C GLU A 76 -15.37 -5.13 -5.93
N TYR A 77 -14.67 -4.67 -4.89
CA TYR A 77 -13.77 -3.51 -4.94
C TYR A 77 -12.33 -3.87 -5.32
N SER A 78 -12.00 -5.16 -5.49
CA SER A 78 -10.68 -5.59 -5.96
C SER A 78 -10.32 -4.99 -7.32
N LYS A 79 -11.30 -4.68 -8.16
CA LYS A 79 -11.11 -3.99 -9.46
C LYS A 79 -10.57 -2.55 -9.31
N GLU A 80 -10.85 -1.90 -8.19
CA GLU A 80 -10.40 -0.54 -7.90
C GLU A 80 -8.95 -0.50 -7.40
N VAL A 81 -8.44 -1.60 -6.85
CA VAL A 81 -7.03 -1.70 -6.46
C VAL A 81 -6.14 -1.72 -7.70
N CYS A 82 -5.19 -0.79 -7.74
CA CYS A 82 -4.22 -0.63 -8.82
C CYS A 82 -2.92 -1.37 -8.52
N GLY A 83 -2.47 -1.31 -7.27
CA GLY A 83 -1.21 -1.92 -6.85
C GLY A 83 -0.85 -1.60 -5.42
N ALA A 84 0.36 -2.00 -5.02
CA ALA A 84 0.92 -1.73 -3.71
C ALA A 84 2.39 -1.36 -3.81
N VAL A 85 2.86 -0.55 -2.86
CA VAL A 85 4.24 -0.07 -2.77
C VAL A 85 4.75 -0.26 -1.35
N VAL A 86 5.98 -0.72 -1.20
CA VAL A 86 6.73 -0.62 0.06
C VAL A 86 7.91 0.32 -0.13
N ASN A 87 8.04 1.30 0.77
CA ASN A 87 9.10 2.29 0.77
C ASN A 87 10.02 2.10 1.97
N ILE A 88 11.31 1.89 1.69
CA ILE A 88 12.33 1.73 2.73
C ILE A 88 13.01 3.07 2.98
N ARG A 89 12.85 3.65 4.16
CA ARG A 89 13.41 4.98 4.46
C ARG A 89 14.11 5.02 5.81
N THR A 90 15.01 6.00 5.99
CA THR A 90 15.86 6.06 7.19
C THR A 90 15.06 6.31 8.48
N LYS A 91 13.96 7.08 8.39
CA LYS A 91 13.12 7.47 9.54
C LYS A 91 12.03 6.44 9.88
N GLY A 92 11.75 5.49 8.99
CA GLY A 92 10.63 4.57 9.12
C GLY A 92 10.10 4.18 7.74
N ASP A 93 9.46 3.03 7.66
CA ASP A 93 9.02 2.44 6.40
C ASP A 93 7.55 2.71 6.16
N LYS A 94 7.14 2.58 4.90
CA LYS A 94 5.74 2.75 4.51
C LYS A 94 5.31 1.59 3.63
N ILE A 95 4.11 1.09 3.85
CA ILE A 95 3.42 0.20 2.92
C ILE A 95 2.15 0.93 2.48
N ALA A 96 1.88 0.92 1.18
CA ALA A 96 0.73 1.59 0.61
C ALA A 96 -0.03 0.67 -0.37
N VAL A 97 -1.36 0.66 -0.28
CA VAL A 97 -2.25 0.08 -1.31
C VAL A 97 -2.89 1.21 -2.08
N TRP A 98 -2.75 1.22 -3.40
CA TRP A 98 -3.23 2.27 -4.30
C TRP A 98 -4.54 1.86 -4.94
N THR A 99 -5.49 2.78 -5.03
CA THR A 99 -6.81 2.58 -5.65
C THR A 99 -7.06 3.62 -6.74
N SER A 100 -7.93 3.32 -7.70
CA SER A 100 -8.12 4.16 -8.90
C SER A 100 -8.98 5.40 -8.70
N GLU A 101 -9.88 5.40 -7.73
CA GLU A 101 -10.84 6.47 -7.50
C GLU A 101 -10.85 6.85 -6.02
N ALA A 102 -10.42 8.08 -5.71
CA ALA A 102 -10.38 8.59 -4.34
C ALA A 102 -11.72 9.12 -3.85
N GLU A 103 -12.67 9.37 -4.76
CA GLU A 103 -13.99 9.90 -4.43
C GLU A 103 -15.04 8.81 -4.19
N ASP A 104 -14.76 7.56 -4.58
CA ASP A 104 -15.59 6.40 -4.22
C ASP A 104 -15.39 6.04 -2.74
N GLN A 105 -16.06 6.81 -1.87
CA GLN A 105 -15.96 6.65 -0.43
C GLN A 105 -16.32 5.22 0.04
N ALA A 106 -17.35 4.60 -0.57
CA ALA A 106 -17.79 3.27 -0.18
C ALA A 106 -16.70 2.24 -0.45
N GLY A 107 -16.15 2.22 -1.67
CA GLY A 107 -15.08 1.32 -2.05
C GLY A 107 -13.78 1.57 -1.29
N VAL A 108 -13.40 2.83 -1.12
CA VAL A 108 -12.19 3.19 -0.37
C VAL A 108 -12.26 2.73 1.08
N LEU A 109 -13.39 2.97 1.77
CA LEU A 109 -13.57 2.54 3.15
C LEU A 109 -13.63 1.01 3.27
N HIS A 110 -14.34 0.32 2.38
CA HIS A 110 -14.38 -1.14 2.35
C HIS A 110 -12.97 -1.73 2.22
N ILE A 111 -12.19 -1.28 1.22
CA ILE A 111 -10.79 -1.71 1.03
C ILE A 111 -9.98 -1.45 2.30
N GLY A 112 -10.14 -0.29 2.93
CA GLY A 112 -9.43 0.08 4.15
C GLY A 112 -9.70 -0.86 5.31
N HIS A 113 -10.97 -1.15 5.58
CA HIS A 113 -11.39 -2.05 6.68
C HIS A 113 -10.87 -3.46 6.46
N VAL A 114 -11.09 -4.03 5.27
CA VAL A 114 -10.59 -5.36 4.91
C VAL A 114 -9.06 -5.39 5.02
N TYR A 115 -8.36 -4.38 4.49
CA TYR A 115 -6.91 -4.34 4.56
C TYR A 115 -6.40 -4.31 6.01
N LYS A 116 -6.99 -3.48 6.87
CA LYS A 116 -6.64 -3.40 8.29
C LYS A 116 -6.84 -4.74 9.01
N GLU A 117 -7.95 -5.42 8.73
CA GLU A 117 -8.26 -6.74 9.27
C GLU A 117 -7.26 -7.81 8.80
N ARG A 118 -7.01 -7.90 7.49
CA ARG A 118 -6.10 -8.89 6.89
C ARG A 118 -4.67 -8.75 7.38
N LEU A 119 -4.22 -7.52 7.67
CA LEU A 119 -2.91 -7.27 8.25
C LEU A 119 -2.81 -7.65 9.75
N GLY A 120 -3.95 -7.93 10.40
CA GLY A 120 -4.03 -8.21 11.83
C GLY A 120 -3.69 -6.99 12.69
N LEU A 121 -3.98 -5.78 12.20
CA LEU A 121 -3.69 -4.55 12.94
C LEU A 121 -4.66 -4.40 14.11
N SER A 122 -4.13 -3.93 15.24
CA SER A 122 -4.97 -3.65 16.41
C SER A 122 -6.03 -2.59 16.10
N SER A 123 -7.16 -2.62 16.83
CA SER A 123 -8.20 -1.60 16.71
C SER A 123 -7.69 -0.18 16.97
N LYS A 124 -6.65 -0.03 17.80
CA LYS A 124 -5.98 1.25 18.11
C LYS A 124 -5.11 1.79 16.96
N THR A 125 -4.71 0.92 16.03
CA THR A 125 -3.89 1.33 14.88
C THR A 125 -4.78 1.99 13.85
N ILE A 126 -4.61 3.28 13.65
CA ILE A 126 -5.32 4.04 12.61
C ILE A 126 -4.46 4.11 11.36
N ILE A 127 -5.00 3.67 10.22
CA ILE A 127 -4.40 3.92 8.91
C ILE A 127 -5.18 5.01 8.18
N GLY A 128 -4.49 5.78 7.35
CA GLY A 128 -5.08 6.93 6.65
C GLY A 128 -5.06 6.75 5.15
N TYR A 129 -6.13 7.22 4.49
CA TYR A 129 -6.22 7.27 3.05
C TYR A 129 -5.87 8.67 2.53
N GLN A 130 -4.95 8.76 1.57
CA GLN A 130 -4.46 10.01 0.99
C GLN A 130 -4.69 10.00 -0.51
N ALA A 131 -5.38 11.01 -1.06
CA ALA A 131 -5.47 11.17 -2.50
C ALA A 131 -4.09 11.53 -3.09
N HIS A 132 -3.82 11.04 -4.30
CA HIS A 132 -2.55 11.30 -4.97
C HIS A 132 -2.39 12.78 -5.30
N ALA A 133 -3.45 13.45 -5.78
CA ALA A 133 -3.46 14.89 -6.05
C ALA A 133 -3.06 15.74 -4.83
N ASP A 134 -3.60 15.41 -3.65
CA ASP A 134 -3.32 16.13 -2.40
C ASP A 134 -1.88 15.93 -1.91
N THR A 135 -1.28 14.78 -2.26
CA THR A 135 0.10 14.44 -1.89
C THR A 135 1.10 15.10 -2.83
N ALA A 136 0.81 15.16 -4.13
CA ALA A 136 1.70 15.74 -5.13
C ALA A 136 1.80 17.27 -5.06
N ALA A 137 0.72 17.94 -4.66
CA ALA A 137 0.68 19.40 -4.55
C ALA A 137 1.49 19.99 -3.38
N LYS A 138 2.05 19.16 -2.48
CA LYS A 138 2.69 19.62 -1.24
C LYS A 138 4.20 19.40 -1.24
N SER A 139 4.96 20.46 -0.97
CA SER A 139 6.43 20.40 -0.85
C SER A 139 6.94 20.16 0.58
N ASN A 140 6.18 20.52 1.64
CA ASN A 140 6.70 20.54 3.02
C ASN A 140 5.70 20.17 4.15
N SER A 141 4.46 19.75 3.85
CA SER A 141 3.50 19.32 4.90
C SER A 141 2.94 17.92 4.61
N LEU A 142 2.60 17.17 5.67
CA LEU A 142 1.95 15.87 5.54
C LEU A 142 0.63 16.04 4.76
N ALA A 143 0.39 15.13 3.79
CA ALA A 143 -0.87 15.07 3.07
C ALA A 143 -2.01 14.81 4.07
N LYS A 144 -3.13 15.52 3.91
CA LYS A 144 -4.30 15.34 4.77
C LYS A 144 -4.94 14.01 4.41
N ASN A 145 -5.33 13.23 5.42
CA ASN A 145 -6.09 12.02 5.17
C ASN A 145 -7.53 12.40 4.81
N ARG A 146 -8.06 11.85 3.71
CA ARG A 146 -9.47 11.97 3.33
C ARG A 146 -10.34 11.02 4.16
N PHE A 147 -9.83 9.81 4.42
CA PHE A 147 -10.48 8.80 5.23
C PHE A 147 -9.51 8.18 6.22
N VAL A 148 -10.04 7.58 7.28
CA VAL A 148 -9.29 6.82 8.29
C VAL A 148 -10.08 5.58 8.69
N VAL A 149 -9.38 4.49 8.99
CA VAL A 149 -9.97 3.23 9.50
C VAL A 149 -9.14 2.61 10.61
#